data_AF-A0AAD3RJF6-F1
#
_entry.id   AF-A0AAD3RJF6-F1
#
_cell.length_a   1.000
_cell.length_b   1.000
_cell.length_c   1.000
_cell.angle_alpha   90.00
_cell.angle_beta   90.00
_cell.angle_gamma   90.00
#
_symmetry.space_group_name_H-M   'P 1'
#
loop_
_entity.id
_entity.type
_entity.pdbx_description
1 polymer ?
#
loop_
_entity_poly.entity_id
_entity_poly.type
_entity_poly.pdbx_seq_one_letter_code
_entity_poly.pdbx_strand_id
1 'polypeptide(L)'
;EHFTPECKFKESVFENYYVTYSSMLYRQQASGRAWYLGLNKEGGIMKGNHVKKNKAAAHFIPKPLKVAMYREPSLHDLTELSRSGSGTPTKSRSASALLNGGGKTPSNNDLS
;
A
#
# COMPACT_ATOMS: atom_id res chain seq x y z
N GLU A 1 10.41 7.15 -16.09
CA GLU A 1 9.64 6.48 -15.02
C GLU A 1 9.18 7.53 -14.01
N HIS A 2 8.02 7.34 -13.38
CA HIS A 2 7.40 8.30 -12.47
C HIS A 2 7.23 7.71 -11.08
N PHE A 3 7.34 8.55 -10.04
CA PHE A 3 6.94 8.17 -8.69
C PHE A 3 5.42 8.29 -8.55
N THR A 4 4.76 7.17 -8.32
CA THR A 4 3.29 7.09 -8.21
C THR A 4 2.88 6.61 -6.80
N PRO A 5 1.59 6.67 -6.45
CA PRO A 5 1.10 6.08 -5.21
C PRO A 5 1.46 4.59 -5.02
N GLU A 6 1.65 3.82 -6.10
CA GLU A 6 2.06 2.41 -6.04
C GLU A 6 3.53 2.23 -5.58
N CYS A 7 4.36 3.27 -5.71
CA CYS A 7 5.74 3.27 -5.24
C CYS A 7 5.84 3.45 -3.70
N LYS A 8 4.73 3.76 -3.01
CA LYS A 8 4.72 4.02 -1.58
C LYS A 8 4.53 2.73 -0.78
N PHE A 9 5.51 2.43 0.07
CA PHE A 9 5.46 1.33 1.01
C PHE A 9 5.38 1.85 2.45
N LYS A 10 4.54 1.19 3.26
CA LYS A 10 4.60 1.33 4.72
C LYS A 10 5.70 0.42 5.24
N GLU A 11 6.70 1.02 5.87
CA GLU A 11 7.70 0.32 6.68
C GLU A 11 7.12 -0.03 8.05
N SER A 12 7.38 -1.25 8.55
CA SER A 12 6.98 -1.68 9.88
C SER A 12 7.92 -2.72 10.44
N VAL A 13 8.21 -2.62 11.73
CA VAL A 13 9.00 -3.61 12.46
C VAL A 13 8.14 -4.84 12.77
N PHE A 14 8.75 -6.02 12.71
CA PHE A 14 8.17 -7.30 13.11
C PHE A 14 9.08 -8.00 14.12
N GLU A 15 8.50 -8.37 15.27
CA GLU A 15 9.18 -9.03 16.40
C GLU A 15 10.46 -8.32 16.88
N ASN A 16 10.60 -7.01 16.62
CA ASN A 16 11.77 -6.18 16.94
C ASN A 16 13.08 -6.52 16.19
N TYR A 17 13.06 -7.48 15.25
CA TYR A 17 14.27 -7.90 14.52
C TYR A 17 14.21 -7.66 13.02
N TYR A 18 13.01 -7.65 12.44
CA TYR A 18 12.85 -7.58 10.99
C TYR A 18 12.08 -6.34 10.58
N VAL A 19 12.40 -5.83 9.39
CA VAL A 19 11.63 -4.81 8.70
C VAL A 19 10.74 -5.47 7.66
N THR A 20 9.50 -5.00 7.58
CA THR A 20 8.51 -5.41 6.58
C THR A 20 8.07 -4.21 5.78
N TYR A 21 7.85 -4.40 4.47
CA TYR A 21 7.34 -3.37 3.56
C TYR A 21 6.00 -3.82 3.01
N SER A 22 4.95 -3.03 3.24
CA SER A 22 3.61 -3.33 2.74
C SER A 22 3.09 -2.24 1.82
N SER A 23 2.28 -2.60 0.84
CA SER A 23 1.64 -1.61 -0.03
C SER A 23 0.78 -0.66 0.79
N MET A 24 0.87 0.64 0.49
CA MET A 24 -0.06 1.62 1.05
C MET A 24 -1.46 1.54 0.41
N LEU A 25 -1.56 1.04 -0.82
CA LEU A 25 -2.81 0.98 -1.59
C LEU A 25 -3.50 -0.38 -1.50
N TYR A 26 -2.74 -1.48 -1.59
CA TYR A 26 -3.31 -2.80 -1.83
C TYR A 26 -3.37 -3.67 -0.58
N ARG A 27 -4.57 -4.21 -0.34
CA ARG A 27 -4.91 -5.10 0.77
C ARG A 27 -5.93 -6.14 0.30
N GLN A 28 -6.04 -7.26 1.00
CA GLN A 28 -7.16 -8.16 0.80
C GLN A 28 -8.46 -7.48 1.25
N GLN A 29 -9.47 -7.46 0.38
CA GLN A 29 -10.74 -6.75 0.62
C GLN A 29 -11.48 -7.30 1.85
N ALA A 30 -11.59 -8.62 1.97
CA ALA A 30 -12.36 -9.24 3.06
C ALA A 30 -11.68 -9.15 4.43
N SER A 31 -10.37 -9.38 4.49
CA SER A 31 -9.62 -9.47 5.77
C SER A 31 -8.87 -8.19 6.16
N GLY A 32 -8.78 -7.20 5.26
CA GLY A 32 -7.94 -6.02 5.43
C GLY A 32 -6.43 -6.32 5.42
N ARG A 33 -6.03 -7.59 5.22
CA ARG A 33 -4.63 -8.02 5.28
C ARG A 33 -3.81 -7.34 4.18
N ALA A 34 -2.77 -6.61 4.57
CA ALA A 34 -1.90 -5.93 3.63
C ALA A 34 -1.18 -6.90 2.69
N TRP A 35 -0.82 -6.40 1.51
CA TRP A 35 0.11 -7.07 0.61
C TRP A 35 1.54 -6.64 0.95
N TYR A 36 2.47 -7.59 0.97
CA TYR A 36 3.84 -7.35 1.41
C TYR A 36 4.82 -7.61 0.26
N LEU A 37 5.90 -6.84 0.21
CA LEU A 37 7.10 -7.22 -0.54
C LEU A 37 7.61 -8.54 0.03
N GLY A 38 8.01 -9.48 -0.84
CA GLY A 38 8.65 -10.69 -0.37
C GLY A 38 9.33 -11.52 -1.43
N LEU A 39 10.31 -12.30 -0.99
CA LEU A 39 11.10 -13.20 -1.81
C LEU A 39 10.86 -14.66 -1.37
N ASN A 40 10.91 -15.60 -2.31
CA ASN A 40 10.92 -17.02 -1.99
C ASN A 40 12.32 -17.48 -1.54
N LYS A 41 12.48 -18.78 -1.28
CA LYS A 41 13.75 -19.35 -0.79
C LYS A 41 14.87 -19.25 -1.82
N GLU A 42 14.51 -19.19 -3.09
CA GLU A 42 15.41 -19.08 -4.24
C GLU A 42 15.74 -17.61 -4.58
N GLY A 43 15.22 -16.64 -3.82
CA GLY A 43 15.42 -15.20 -4.05
C GLY A 43 14.52 -14.59 -5.14
N GLY A 44 13.57 -15.36 -5.69
CA GLY A 44 12.58 -14.90 -6.67
C GLY A 44 11.46 -14.07 -6.04
N ILE A 45 10.99 -13.06 -6.77
CA ILE A 45 9.91 -12.17 -6.31
C ILE A 45 8.58 -12.93 -6.14
N MET A 46 7.87 -12.65 -5.06
CA MET A 46 6.54 -13.19 -4.79
C MET A 46 5.45 -12.15 -4.99
N LYS A 47 4.27 -12.58 -5.45
CA LYS A 47 3.09 -11.71 -5.53
C LYS A 47 2.66 -11.27 -4.13
N GLY A 48 2.43 -9.97 -3.94
CA GLY A 48 2.27 -9.41 -2.59
C GLY A 48 1.10 -9.97 -1.77
N ASN A 49 0.03 -10.46 -2.40
CA ASN A 49 -1.09 -11.11 -1.70
C ASN A 49 -0.73 -12.50 -1.12
N HIS A 50 0.32 -13.14 -1.63
CA HIS A 50 0.84 -14.43 -1.16
C HIS A 50 1.85 -14.29 -0.01
N VAL A 51 2.39 -13.09 0.18
CA VAL A 51 3.34 -12.80 1.25
C VAL A 51 2.58 -12.44 2.54
N LYS A 52 2.97 -13.04 3.67
CA LYS A 52 2.36 -12.82 4.99
C LYS A 52 3.38 -12.20 5.94
N LYS A 53 2.96 -11.25 6.77
CA LYS A 53 3.82 -10.53 7.74
C LYS A 53 4.64 -11.46 8.65
N ASN A 54 4.06 -12.58 9.07
CA ASN A 54 4.67 -13.55 9.97
C ASN A 54 5.43 -14.67 9.25
N LYS A 55 5.82 -14.47 8.00
CA LYS A 55 6.61 -15.43 7.22
C LYS A 55 7.92 -14.80 6.79
N ALA A 56 8.99 -15.59 6.82
CA ALA A 56 10.36 -15.18 6.47
C ALA A 56 10.46 -14.48 5.11
N ALA A 57 9.59 -14.85 4.15
CA ALA A 57 9.51 -14.18 2.85
C ALA A 57 9.33 -12.66 2.94
N ALA A 58 8.70 -12.15 4.01
CA ALA A 58 8.45 -10.72 4.24
C ALA A 58 9.53 -10.02 5.08
N HIS A 59 10.52 -10.76 5.57
CA HIS A 59 11.44 -10.30 6.61
C HIS A 59 12.75 -9.83 6.00
N PHE A 60 13.00 -8.52 6.08
CA PHE A 60 14.20 -7.89 5.56
C PHE A 60 15.04 -7.32 6.70
N ILE A 61 16.36 -7.36 6.53
CA ILE A 61 17.33 -6.69 7.42
C ILE A 61 18.03 -5.63 6.56
N PRO A 62 17.65 -4.34 6.71
CA PRO A 62 18.34 -3.26 6.02
C PRO A 62 19.83 -3.24 6.41
N LYS A 63 20.72 -3.10 5.44
CA LYS A 63 22.15 -2.87 5.64
C LYS A 63 22.51 -1.48 5.11
N PRO A 64 22.37 -0.41 5.93
CA PRO A 64 22.65 0.95 5.49
C PRO A 64 24.11 1.11 5.05
N LEU A 65 24.33 1.82 3.93
CA LEU A 65 25.67 2.14 3.45
C LEU A 65 26.13 3.51 3.95
N LYS A 66 25.31 4.53 3.66
CA LYS A 66 25.52 5.92 4.09
C LYS A 66 24.19 6.66 4.11
N VAL A 67 24.14 7.73 4.90
CA VAL A 67 23.03 8.69 4.83
C VAL A 67 23.23 9.58 3.60
N ALA A 68 22.13 9.92 2.92
CA ALA A 68 22.14 10.83 1.79
C ALA A 68 20.88 11.70 1.80
N MET A 69 21.02 12.90 1.26
CA MET A 69 19.90 13.81 1.06
C MET A 69 19.30 13.56 -0.31
N TYR A 70 17.98 13.39 -0.36
CA TYR A 70 17.23 13.25 -1.60
C TYR A 70 16.18 14.35 -1.68
N ARG A 71 15.94 14.84 -2.89
CA ARG A 71 14.78 15.69 -3.16
C ARG A 71 13.51 14.84 -3.03
N GLU A 72 12.45 15.42 -2.48
CA GLU A 72 11.15 14.76 -2.47
C GLU A 72 10.71 14.46 -3.92
N PRO A 73 10.36 13.21 -4.26
CA PRO A 73 9.94 12.86 -5.61
C PRO A 73 8.57 13.46 -5.93
N SER A 74 8.42 14.01 -7.12
CA SER A 74 7.13 14.50 -7.63
C SER A 74 6.14 13.33 -7.80
N LEU A 75 4.99 13.43 -7.13
CA LEU A 75 3.94 12.42 -7.21
C LEU A 75 3.15 12.56 -8.52
N HIS A 76 3.02 11.46 -9.26
CA HIS A 76 2.24 11.36 -10.49
C HIS A 76 1.06 10.42 -10.30
N ASP A 77 -0.07 10.75 -10.91
CA ASP A 77 -1.28 9.93 -10.84
C ASP A 77 -1.22 8.71 -11.75
N LEU A 78 -1.83 7.60 -11.29
CA LEU A 78 -1.88 6.35 -12.06
C LEU A 78 -2.68 6.50 -13.37
N THR A 79 -3.65 7.42 -13.40
CA THR A 79 -4.49 7.71 -14.56
C THR A 79 -3.75 8.45 -15.68
N GLU A 80 -2.62 9.10 -15.39
CA GLU A 80 -1.83 9.78 -16.42
C GLU A 80 -0.98 8.77 -17.22
N LEU A 81 -0.57 7.67 -16.60
CA LEU A 81 0.14 6.59 -17.30
C LEU A 81 -0.79 5.78 -18.23
N SER A 82 -2.07 5.61 -17.88
CA SER A 82 -3.02 4.88 -18.72
C SER A 82 -3.42 5.62 -19.99
N ARG A 83 -3.27 6.95 -20.04
CA ARG A 83 -3.58 7.76 -21.24
C ARG A 83 -2.53 7.62 -22.36
N SER A 84 -1.38 7.02 -22.06
CA SER A 84 -0.31 6.79 -23.05
C SER A 84 -0.45 5.46 -23.81
N GLY A 85 -1.45 4.62 -23.47
CA GLY A 85 -1.73 3.36 -24.14
C GLY A 85 -3.20 3.22 -24.49
N SER A 86 -3.58 3.66 -25.69
CA SER A 86 -4.73 3.19 -26.49
C SER A 86 -6.06 2.85 -25.76
N GLY A 87 -7.07 3.69 -25.96
CA GLY A 87 -8.44 3.21 -26.24
C GLY A 87 -9.45 3.14 -25.07
N THR A 88 -10.40 4.09 -25.10
CA THR A 88 -11.73 4.11 -24.45
C THR A 88 -11.82 4.27 -22.91
N PRO A 89 -12.61 5.24 -22.41
CA PRO A 89 -12.76 5.48 -20.98
C PRO A 89 -13.87 4.60 -20.38
N THR A 90 -13.52 3.49 -19.72
CA THR A 90 -14.44 2.85 -18.77
C THR A 90 -14.38 3.57 -17.42
N LYS A 91 -15.50 4.18 -17.07
CA LYS A 91 -15.78 4.96 -15.85
C LYS A 91 -15.41 4.17 -14.57
N SER A 92 -14.21 4.39 -14.02
CA SER A 92 -13.85 3.85 -12.70
C SER A 92 -14.32 4.80 -11.60
N ARG A 93 -15.15 4.29 -10.69
CA ARG A 93 -15.56 4.96 -9.45
C ARG A 93 -14.32 5.30 -8.61
N SER A 94 -14.18 6.57 -8.27
CA SER A 94 -13.08 7.12 -7.48
C SER A 94 -12.98 6.44 -6.11
N ALA A 95 -11.78 5.97 -5.76
CA ALA A 95 -11.44 5.42 -4.45
C ALA A 95 -11.17 6.52 -3.40
N SER A 96 -11.90 7.64 -3.47
CA SER A 96 -11.77 8.78 -2.55
C SER A 96 -12.70 8.69 -1.33
N ALA A 97 -13.52 7.64 -1.21
CA ALA A 97 -14.56 7.56 -0.18
C ALA A 97 -14.14 6.91 1.15
N LEU A 98 -12.88 6.53 1.37
CA LEU A 98 -12.46 5.82 2.59
C LEU A 98 -11.65 6.66 3.60
N LEU A 99 -11.55 7.97 3.39
CA LEU A 99 -10.89 8.89 4.33
C LEU A 99 -11.87 9.95 4.81
N ASN A 100 -12.81 9.56 5.66
CA ASN A 100 -13.27 10.42 6.75
C ASN A 100 -14.09 9.60 7.77
N GLY A 101 -13.46 9.28 8.89
CA GLY A 101 -14.17 9.01 10.13
C GLY A 101 -14.47 10.35 10.79
N GLY A 102 -15.76 10.66 11.00
CA GLY A 102 -16.16 11.87 11.71
C GLY A 102 -17.68 11.96 11.90
N GLY A 103 -18.12 11.75 13.15
CA GLY A 103 -19.35 12.31 13.72
C GLY A 103 -20.69 11.72 13.29
N LYS A 104 -21.23 10.78 14.08
CA LYS A 104 -22.69 10.60 14.20
C LYS A 104 -23.14 11.24 15.52
N THR A 105 -23.91 12.32 15.43
CA THR A 105 -24.72 12.86 16.53
C THR A 105 -25.97 11.98 16.73
N PRO A 106 -26.49 11.86 17.97
CA PRO A 106 -27.64 11.01 18.25
C PRO A 106 -28.94 11.73 17.91
N SER A 107 -29.85 11.07 17.19
CA SER A 107 -31.23 11.52 17.01
C SER A 107 -32.11 10.88 18.08
N ASN A 108 -32.55 11.69 19.04
CA ASN A 108 -33.70 11.40 19.89
C ASN A 108 -34.96 11.22 19.03
N ASN A 109 -35.75 10.19 19.33
CA ASN A 109 -37.21 10.23 19.29
C ASN A 109 -37.74 8.91 19.89
N ASP A 110 -37.96 8.93 21.21
CA ASP A 110 -38.95 8.06 21.87
C ASP A 110 -40.17 8.93 22.15
N LEU A 111 -41.30 8.62 21.52
CA LEU A 111 -42.62 9.02 21.99
C LEU A 111 -43.63 7.90 21.65
N SER A 112 -44.25 7.39 22.72
CA SER A 112 -45.35 6.41 22.82
C SER A 112 -45.03 4.93 22.68
#